data_AF-A0A0K9PEC2-F1
#
_entry.id   AF-A0A0K9PEC2-F1
#
_cell.length_a   1.000
_cell.length_b   1.000
_cell.length_c   1.000
_cell.angle_alpha   90.00
_cell.angle_beta   90.00
_cell.angle_gamma   90.00
#
_symmetry.space_group_name_H-M   'P 1'
#
loop_
_entity.id
_entity.type
_entity.pdbx_description
1 polymer ?
#
loop_
_entity_poly.entity_id
_entity_poly.type
_entity_poly.pdbx_seq_one_letter_code
_entity_poly.pdbx_strand_id
1 'polypeptide(L)'
;MDNSFFITEENLHMFDYRMPSTNNVSMEKMNGLPMKIYAPETVGCVVVDSQGRCAAATSTGGLTNKMSGRIGDSPLIGAGTYACNMCGVSCTGEGEAIIRSTLARDVAAIMEYKGYKLQEAVDFVLNKRLDEGKAGLIAVSNHGEVAMTENGIMEVKIWD
;
A
#
# COMPACT_ATOMS: atom_id res chain seq x y z
N MET A 1 -13.32 4.30 26.81
CA MET A 1 -12.18 3.37 26.60
C MET A 1 -10.93 4.21 26.65
N ASP A 2 -9.91 3.73 27.35
CA ASP A 2 -8.59 4.36 27.36
C ASP A 2 -7.85 4.00 26.06
N ASN A 3 -7.37 5.01 25.34
CA ASN A 3 -6.67 4.86 24.06
C ASN A 3 -5.18 5.24 24.16
N SER A 4 -4.67 5.50 25.37
CA SER A 4 -3.28 5.90 25.61
C SER A 4 -2.27 4.89 25.05
N PHE A 5 -2.62 3.61 24.99
CA PHE A 5 -1.78 2.55 24.41
C PHE A 5 -1.47 2.74 22.92
N PHE A 6 -2.35 3.39 22.15
CA PHE A 6 -2.19 3.58 20.70
C PHE A 6 -1.62 4.96 20.32
N ILE A 7 -1.51 5.88 21.29
CA ILE A 7 -1.07 7.26 21.06
C ILE A 7 0.35 7.42 21.60
N THR A 8 1.30 7.66 20.72
CA THR A 8 2.71 7.91 21.08
C THR A 8 3.04 9.40 21.02
N GLU A 9 4.05 9.84 21.78
CA GLU A 9 4.55 11.24 21.71
C GLU A 9 5.01 11.62 20.29
N GLU A 10 5.60 10.68 19.56
CA GLU A 10 6.01 10.85 18.16
C GLU A 10 4.82 11.16 17.24
N ASN A 11 3.73 10.40 17.36
CA ASN A 11 2.52 10.62 16.58
C ASN A 11 1.83 11.95 16.93
N LEU A 12 1.89 12.36 18.20
CA LEU A 12 1.38 13.67 18.65
C LEU A 12 2.21 14.83 18.09
N HIS A 13 3.54 14.77 18.16
CA HIS A 13 4.40 15.78 17.55
C HIS A 13 4.16 15.91 16.04
N MET A 14 3.97 14.79 15.33
CA MET A 14 3.64 14.80 13.90
C MET A 14 2.28 15.44 13.59
N PHE A 15 1.32 15.38 14.54
CA PHE A 15 0.04 16.04 14.43
C PHE A 15 0.18 17.57 14.55
N ASP A 16 0.97 18.04 15.53
CA ASP A 16 1.17 19.47 15.79
C ASP A 16 2.02 20.18 14.72
N TYR A 17 2.94 19.48 14.06
CA TYR A 17 3.90 20.07 13.10
C TYR A 17 3.28 20.53 11.76
N ARG A 18 1.97 20.33 11.53
CA ARG A 18 1.35 20.34 10.20
C ARG A 18 0.59 21.61 9.78
N MET A 19 1.12 22.79 10.11
CA MET A 19 0.81 24.01 9.35
C MET A 19 2.10 24.62 8.77
N PRO A 20 2.66 24.07 7.67
CA PRO A 20 3.81 24.68 7.03
C PRO A 20 3.38 25.96 6.31
N SER A 21 3.97 27.10 6.67
CA SER A 21 3.94 28.30 5.84
C SER A 21 4.60 27.98 4.49
N THR A 22 3.86 28.17 3.41
CA THR A 22 4.26 27.89 2.03
C THR A 22 5.60 28.55 1.70
N ASN A 23 6.67 27.77 1.55
CA ASN A 23 7.89 28.22 0.89
C ASN A 23 8.28 27.23 -0.22
N ASN A 24 8.50 27.81 -1.40
CA ASN A 24 8.73 27.16 -2.69
C ASN A 24 10.03 26.37 -2.72
N VAL A 25 9.98 25.08 -2.35
CA VAL A 25 11.00 24.10 -2.73
C VAL A 25 10.29 22.97 -3.47
N SER A 26 10.85 22.54 -4.61
CA SER A 26 10.40 21.39 -5.39
C SER A 26 10.61 20.10 -4.59
N MET A 27 9.69 19.82 -3.68
CA MET A 27 9.68 18.62 -2.85
C MET A 27 8.65 17.65 -3.43
N GLU A 28 8.98 16.36 -3.51
CA GLU A 28 7.99 15.34 -3.90
C GLU A 28 6.78 15.40 -2.96
N LYS A 29 5.58 15.28 -3.53
CA LYS A 29 4.30 15.40 -2.82
C LYS A 29 3.48 14.13 -2.97
N MET A 30 2.69 13.82 -1.95
CA MET A 30 1.65 12.79 -1.96
C MET A 30 0.38 13.44 -1.44
N ASN A 31 -0.76 13.25 -2.12
CA ASN A 31 -2.01 13.97 -1.81
C ASN A 31 -1.84 15.51 -1.62
N GLY A 32 -1.00 16.15 -2.45
CA GLY A 32 -0.77 17.60 -2.42
C GLY A 32 0.10 18.12 -1.27
N LEU A 33 0.51 17.26 -0.34
CA LEU A 33 1.37 17.60 0.78
C LEU A 33 2.79 17.02 0.62
N PRO A 34 3.84 17.64 1.19
CA PRO A 34 5.20 17.16 0.97
C PRO A 34 5.48 15.80 1.59
N MET A 35 6.13 14.88 0.87
CA MET A 35 6.27 13.47 1.29
C MET A 35 6.87 13.29 2.70
N LYS A 36 7.79 14.18 3.10
CA LYS A 36 8.43 14.18 4.43
C LYS A 36 7.47 14.25 5.62
N ILE A 37 6.23 14.66 5.41
CA ILE A 37 5.24 14.75 6.49
C ILE A 37 4.57 13.40 6.76
N TYR A 38 4.64 12.45 5.82
CA TYR A 38 4.00 11.15 5.97
C TYR A 38 4.94 10.22 6.71
N ALA A 39 4.49 9.69 7.84
CA ALA A 39 5.10 8.54 8.44
C ALA A 39 4.62 7.28 7.67
N PRO A 40 5.47 6.25 7.52
CA PRO A 40 5.02 4.95 7.04
C PRO A 40 4.07 4.32 8.07
N GLU A 41 2.76 4.39 7.81
CA GLU A 41 1.72 3.94 8.75
C GLU A 41 1.03 2.64 8.31
N THR A 42 1.37 2.09 7.15
CA THR A 42 0.76 0.88 6.60
C THR A 42 1.73 -0.30 6.66
N VAL A 43 1.25 -1.44 7.15
CA VAL A 43 1.96 -2.72 7.17
C VAL A 43 1.16 -3.77 6.40
N GLY A 44 1.87 -4.71 5.80
CA GLY A 44 1.30 -5.75 4.95
C GLY A 44 2.02 -7.08 5.08
N CYS A 45 1.29 -8.17 4.87
CA CYS A 45 1.85 -9.52 4.82
C CYS A 45 1.10 -10.34 3.76
N VAL A 46 1.85 -11.11 2.98
CA VAL A 46 1.33 -12.09 2.02
C VAL A 46 2.03 -13.42 2.26
N VAL A 47 1.28 -14.51 2.18
CA VAL A 47 1.78 -15.86 2.40
C VAL A 47 1.15 -16.85 1.43
N VAL A 48 1.84 -17.96 1.19
CA VAL A 48 1.32 -19.12 0.48
C VAL A 48 1.65 -20.38 1.27
N ASP A 49 0.71 -21.33 1.35
CA ASP A 49 0.95 -22.60 2.01
C ASP A 49 1.41 -23.71 1.05
N SER A 50 1.70 -24.89 1.58
CA SER A 50 2.16 -26.05 0.81
C SER A 50 1.11 -26.62 -0.17
N GLN A 51 -0.15 -26.19 -0.08
CA GLN A 51 -1.22 -26.55 -1.00
C GLN A 51 -1.42 -25.47 -2.08
N GLY A 52 -0.59 -24.42 -2.11
CA GLY A 52 -0.72 -23.30 -3.04
C GLY A 52 -1.85 -22.34 -2.68
N ARG A 53 -2.33 -22.34 -1.43
CA ARG A 53 -3.37 -21.40 -0.98
C ARG A 53 -2.71 -20.10 -0.52
N CYS A 54 -3.07 -18.99 -1.15
CA CYS A 54 -2.55 -17.67 -0.80
C CYS A 54 -3.44 -16.97 0.22
N ALA A 55 -2.83 -16.19 1.10
CA ALA A 55 -3.49 -15.25 1.99
C ALA A 55 -2.76 -13.90 2.01
N ALA A 56 -3.52 -12.83 2.27
CA ALA A 56 -2.98 -11.47 2.37
C ALA A 56 -3.67 -10.73 3.51
N ALA A 57 -2.91 -9.88 4.21
CA ALA A 57 -3.41 -9.00 5.25
C ALA A 57 -2.71 -7.64 5.17
N THR A 58 -3.48 -6.57 5.37
CA THR A 58 -2.97 -5.19 5.39
C THR A 58 -3.62 -4.44 6.53
N SER A 59 -2.84 -3.64 7.25
CA SER A 59 -3.32 -2.81 8.37
C SER A 59 -2.69 -1.43 8.30
N THR A 60 -3.44 -0.40 8.69
CA THR A 60 -2.97 0.99 8.62
C THR A 60 -3.59 1.88 9.70
N GLY A 61 -2.79 2.83 10.19
CA GLY A 61 -3.27 4.01 10.93
C GLY A 61 -3.98 5.03 10.02
N GLY A 62 -3.77 4.93 8.71
CA GLY A 62 -4.28 5.84 7.69
C GLY A 62 -3.33 7.00 7.41
N LEU A 63 -3.89 8.12 6.95
CA LEU A 63 -3.11 9.34 6.81
C LEU A 63 -3.16 10.09 8.14
N THR A 64 -2.02 10.57 8.62
CA THR A 64 -1.98 11.56 9.69
C THR A 64 -2.86 12.77 9.28
N ASN A 65 -3.57 13.39 10.23
CA ASN A 65 -4.52 14.49 10.00
C ASN A 65 -5.68 14.17 9.01
N LYS A 66 -6.02 12.88 8.82
CA LYS A 66 -7.22 12.50 8.07
C LYS A 66 -8.49 13.06 8.72
N MET A 67 -9.50 13.33 7.90
CA MET A 67 -10.85 13.59 8.40
C MET A 67 -11.34 12.41 9.22
N SER A 68 -12.09 12.69 10.29
CA SER A 68 -12.75 11.63 11.07
C SER A 68 -13.63 10.79 10.15
N GLY A 69 -13.49 9.47 10.24
CA GLY A 69 -14.21 8.53 9.38
C GLY A 69 -13.61 8.31 7.99
N ARG A 70 -12.46 8.92 7.62
CA ARG A 70 -11.78 8.62 6.36
C ARG A 70 -11.34 7.15 6.32
N ILE A 71 -11.78 6.44 5.29
CA ILE A 71 -11.40 5.05 4.99
C ILE A 71 -10.35 5.03 3.87
N GLY A 72 -9.25 4.31 4.10
CA GLY A 72 -8.19 4.09 3.10
C GLY A 72 -8.40 2.81 2.29
N ASP A 73 -7.35 2.40 1.58
CA ASP A 73 -7.34 1.22 0.71
C ASP A 73 -7.29 -0.11 1.47
N SER A 74 -6.60 -0.15 2.62
CA SER A 74 -6.32 -1.40 3.35
C SER A 74 -7.56 -2.25 3.70
N PRO A 75 -8.71 -1.70 4.14
CA PRO A 75 -9.90 -2.50 4.41
C PRO A 75 -10.75 -2.81 3.16
N LEU A 76 -10.38 -2.29 1.98
CA LEU A 76 -11.16 -2.44 0.75
C LEU A 76 -10.58 -3.57 -0.09
N ILE A 77 -11.32 -4.68 -0.17
CA ILE A 77 -10.92 -5.87 -0.92
C ILE A 77 -10.73 -5.53 -2.39
N GLY A 78 -9.55 -5.87 -2.91
CA GLY A 78 -9.15 -5.58 -4.29
C GLY A 78 -8.45 -4.25 -4.47
N ALA A 79 -8.47 -3.35 -3.47
CA ALA A 79 -7.64 -2.14 -3.47
C ALA A 79 -6.32 -2.38 -2.73
N GLY A 80 -6.34 -2.32 -1.40
CA GLY A 80 -5.14 -2.48 -0.57
C GLY A 80 -4.78 -3.94 -0.26
N THR A 81 -5.78 -4.82 -0.22
CA THR A 81 -5.59 -6.23 0.11
C THR A 81 -6.36 -7.11 -0.86
N TYR A 82 -5.71 -8.13 -1.39
CA TYR A 82 -6.38 -9.13 -2.22
C TYR A 82 -5.69 -10.49 -2.11
N ALA A 83 -6.47 -11.57 -2.10
CA ALA A 83 -5.94 -12.92 -2.22
C ALA A 83 -6.91 -13.78 -3.03
N CYS A 84 -6.35 -14.60 -3.92
CA CYS A 84 -7.07 -15.59 -4.71
C CYS A 84 -6.21 -16.83 -4.93
N ASN A 85 -6.72 -17.80 -5.71
CA ASN A 85 -6.01 -19.05 -6.00
C ASN A 85 -4.70 -18.88 -6.79
N MET A 86 -4.42 -17.69 -7.32
CA MET A 86 -3.20 -17.41 -8.09
C MET A 86 -2.17 -16.62 -7.30
N CYS A 87 -2.60 -15.66 -6.47
CA CYS A 87 -1.68 -14.82 -5.71
C CYS A 87 -2.36 -14.16 -4.48
N GLY A 88 -1.52 -13.79 -3.52
CA GLY A 88 -1.84 -12.85 -2.44
C GLY A 88 -1.10 -11.53 -2.68
N VAL A 89 -1.75 -10.40 -2.42
CA VAL A 89 -1.21 -9.05 -2.66
C VAL A 89 -1.59 -8.14 -1.49
N SER A 90 -0.61 -7.36 -1.01
CA SER A 90 -0.81 -6.29 -0.03
C SER A 90 -0.13 -5.02 -0.54
N CYS A 91 -0.88 -3.93 -0.55
CA CYS A 91 -0.41 -2.61 -0.99
C CYS A 91 -0.19 -1.67 0.20
N THR A 92 0.55 -0.60 -0.06
CA THR A 92 0.78 0.53 0.81
C THR A 92 0.94 1.78 -0.06
N GLY A 93 0.82 2.98 0.53
CA GLY A 93 1.03 4.26 -0.15
C GLY A 93 -0.20 5.17 -0.13
N GLU A 94 -0.43 5.87 -1.24
CA GLU A 94 -1.55 6.80 -1.39
C GLU A 94 -2.87 6.03 -1.56
N GLY A 95 -3.59 5.82 -0.45
CA GLY A 95 -4.81 5.01 -0.44
C GLY A 95 -5.86 5.43 -1.48
N GLU A 96 -6.04 6.73 -1.73
CA GLU A 96 -6.97 7.21 -2.75
C GLU A 96 -6.59 6.75 -4.17
N ALA A 97 -5.30 6.73 -4.53
CA ALA A 97 -4.82 6.24 -5.82
C ALA A 97 -4.94 4.71 -5.92
N ILE A 98 -4.64 3.99 -4.83
CA ILE A 98 -4.77 2.53 -4.76
C ILE A 98 -6.24 2.10 -4.90
N ILE A 99 -7.18 2.84 -4.30
CA ILE A 99 -8.63 2.59 -4.43
C ILE A 99 -9.09 2.78 -5.87
N ARG A 100 -8.76 3.92 -6.50
CA ARG A 100 -9.20 4.23 -7.87
C ARG A 100 -8.72 3.20 -8.89
N SER A 101 -7.51 2.68 -8.70
CA SER A 101 -6.88 1.70 -9.60
C SER A 101 -7.21 0.24 -9.27
N THR A 102 -7.88 -0.05 -8.14
CA THR A 102 -8.08 -1.43 -7.65
C THR A 102 -6.79 -2.25 -7.67
N LEU A 103 -5.71 -1.64 -7.19
CA LEU A 103 -4.34 -2.04 -7.48
C LEU A 103 -4.06 -3.52 -7.16
N ALA A 104 -4.45 -4.00 -5.98
CA ALA A 104 -4.20 -5.38 -5.58
C ALA A 104 -4.95 -6.41 -6.46
N ARG A 105 -6.21 -6.15 -6.81
CA ARG A 105 -6.98 -7.04 -7.70
C ARG A 105 -6.40 -7.06 -9.11
N ASP A 106 -5.91 -5.92 -9.58
CA ASP A 106 -5.40 -5.78 -10.94
C ASP A 106 -4.15 -6.64 -11.18
N VAL A 107 -3.31 -6.87 -10.16
CA VAL A 107 -2.18 -7.82 -10.27
C VAL A 107 -2.69 -9.21 -10.67
N ALA A 108 -3.69 -9.72 -9.93
CA ALA A 108 -4.30 -11.00 -10.26
C ALA A 108 -4.98 -10.96 -11.64
N ALA A 109 -5.59 -9.84 -12.05
CA ALA A 109 -6.25 -9.74 -13.36
C ALA A 109 -5.24 -9.78 -14.51
N ILE A 110 -4.08 -9.15 -14.35
CA ILE A 110 -3.03 -9.16 -15.35
C ILE A 110 -2.39 -10.55 -15.47
N MET A 111 -2.19 -11.26 -14.35
CA MET A 111 -1.80 -12.68 -14.38
C MET A 111 -2.86 -13.53 -15.10
N GLU A 112 -4.14 -13.36 -14.76
CA GLU A 112 -5.27 -14.18 -15.25
C GLU A 112 -5.51 -13.99 -16.76
N TYR A 113 -5.61 -12.75 -17.20
CA TYR A 113 -6.09 -12.41 -18.54
C TYR A 113 -4.96 -12.11 -19.54
N LYS A 114 -3.75 -11.77 -19.08
CA LYS A 114 -2.59 -11.56 -19.95
C LYS A 114 -1.53 -12.65 -19.85
N GLY A 115 -1.64 -13.55 -18.87
CA GLY A 115 -0.65 -14.63 -18.66
C GLY A 115 0.72 -14.12 -18.20
N TYR A 116 0.77 -12.95 -17.57
CA TYR A 116 2.02 -12.38 -17.06
C TYR A 116 2.49 -13.16 -15.82
N LYS A 117 3.81 -13.28 -15.65
CA LYS A 117 4.36 -13.78 -14.38
C LYS A 117 4.16 -12.76 -13.26
N LEU A 118 4.32 -13.21 -12.02
CA LEU A 118 4.04 -12.39 -10.83
C LEU A 118 4.78 -11.04 -10.87
N GLN A 119 6.11 -11.06 -11.08
CA GLN A 119 6.90 -9.82 -11.12
C GLN A 119 6.47 -8.89 -12.27
N GLU A 120 6.22 -9.45 -13.46
CA GLU A 120 5.76 -8.67 -14.62
C GLU A 120 4.38 -8.04 -14.36
N ALA A 121 3.49 -8.75 -13.67
CA ALA A 121 2.17 -8.26 -13.33
C ALA A 121 2.23 -7.11 -12.33
N VAL A 122 3.03 -7.24 -11.26
CA VAL A 122 3.17 -6.15 -10.28
C VAL A 122 3.78 -4.90 -10.89
N ASP A 123 4.83 -5.06 -11.70
CA ASP A 123 5.48 -3.93 -12.38
C ASP A 123 4.56 -3.28 -13.41
N PHE A 124 3.77 -4.08 -14.14
CA PHE A 124 2.77 -3.55 -15.07
C PHE A 124 1.73 -2.72 -14.32
N VAL A 125 1.18 -3.24 -13.23
CA VAL A 125 0.12 -2.57 -12.49
C VAL A 125 0.63 -1.26 -11.87
N LEU A 126 1.80 -1.28 -11.23
CA LEU A 126 2.36 -0.05 -10.66
C LEU A 126 2.66 1.01 -11.72
N ASN A 127 3.24 0.62 -12.86
CA ASN A 127 3.70 1.58 -13.87
C ASN A 127 2.64 1.99 -14.90
N LYS A 128 1.54 1.23 -15.04
CA LYS A 128 0.53 1.43 -16.10
C LYS A 128 -0.89 1.55 -15.60
N ARG A 129 -1.19 1.10 -14.38
CA ARG A 129 -2.55 1.12 -13.80
C ARG A 129 -2.70 2.07 -12.62
N LEU A 130 -1.63 2.30 -11.87
CA LEU A 130 -1.66 3.34 -10.87
C LEU A 130 -1.82 4.69 -11.58
N ASP A 131 -2.88 5.42 -11.21
CA ASP A 131 -3.09 6.81 -11.62
C ASP A 131 -1.98 7.71 -11.05
N GLU A 132 -2.16 9.04 -11.14
CA GLU A 132 -1.36 9.99 -10.36
C GLU A 132 -1.37 9.60 -8.87
N GLY A 133 -0.23 9.15 -8.36
CA GLY A 133 -0.07 8.67 -6.99
C GLY A 133 1.26 7.95 -6.76
N LYS A 134 1.51 7.63 -5.49
CA LYS A 134 2.67 6.85 -5.03
C LYS A 134 2.18 5.59 -4.34
N ALA A 135 2.70 4.43 -4.71
CA ALA A 135 2.32 3.16 -4.11
C ALA A 135 3.49 2.17 -4.11
N GLY A 136 3.35 1.17 -3.25
CA GLY A 136 4.22 0.01 -3.19
C GLY A 136 3.39 -1.21 -2.83
N LEU A 137 3.82 -2.39 -3.25
CA LEU A 137 3.10 -3.63 -2.96
C LEU A 137 4.04 -4.84 -2.87
N ILE A 138 3.61 -5.81 -2.08
CA ILE A 138 4.17 -7.16 -2.03
C ILE A 138 3.17 -8.15 -2.59
N ALA A 139 3.67 -9.19 -3.25
CA ALA A 139 2.85 -10.29 -3.73
C ALA A 139 3.55 -11.64 -3.61
N VAL A 140 2.75 -12.70 -3.45
CA VAL A 140 3.20 -14.08 -3.53
C VAL A 140 2.29 -14.87 -4.47
N SER A 141 2.84 -15.70 -5.36
CA SER A 141 2.05 -16.58 -6.22
C SER A 141 1.72 -17.89 -5.51
N ASN A 142 0.72 -18.61 -6.02
CA ASN A 142 0.37 -19.96 -5.58
C ASN A 142 1.49 -21.01 -5.84
N HIS A 143 2.54 -20.61 -6.56
CA HIS A 143 3.73 -21.41 -6.81
C HIS A 143 4.91 -21.05 -5.88
N GLY A 144 4.74 -20.11 -4.95
CA GLY A 144 5.80 -19.68 -4.05
C GLY A 144 6.72 -18.60 -4.59
N GLU A 145 6.42 -18.03 -5.77
CA GLU A 145 7.17 -16.88 -6.27
C GLU A 145 6.81 -15.65 -5.44
N VAL A 146 7.80 -14.83 -5.08
CA VAL A 146 7.57 -13.57 -4.37
C VAL A 146 7.97 -12.41 -5.26
N ALA A 147 7.20 -11.33 -5.22
CA ALA A 147 7.44 -10.13 -5.99
C ALA A 147 7.19 -8.87 -5.15
N MET A 148 7.90 -7.80 -5.48
CA MET A 148 7.69 -6.48 -4.89
C MET A 148 8.00 -5.38 -5.91
N THR A 149 7.35 -4.23 -5.75
CA THR A 149 7.60 -3.04 -6.57
C THR A 149 7.09 -1.79 -5.84
N GLU A 150 7.74 -0.65 -6.04
CA GLU A 150 7.37 0.64 -5.45
C GLU A 150 7.81 1.82 -6.32
N ASN A 151 7.12 2.95 -6.24
CA ASN A 151 7.47 4.19 -6.97
C ASN A 151 7.58 5.43 -6.07
N GLY A 152 7.79 5.24 -4.77
CA GLY A 152 8.01 6.28 -3.75
C GLY A 152 8.94 5.78 -2.63
N ILE A 153 9.07 6.54 -1.54
CA ILE A 153 9.88 6.12 -0.39
C ILE A 153 9.04 5.18 0.47
N MET A 154 9.24 3.88 0.31
CA MET A 154 8.51 2.84 1.02
C MET A 154 9.49 1.74 1.42
N GLU A 155 9.19 1.00 2.48
CA GLU A 155 10.05 -0.10 2.92
C GLU A 155 9.30 -1.41 2.70
N VAL A 156 9.72 -2.14 1.68
CA VAL A 156 9.17 -3.44 1.35
C VAL A 156 10.21 -4.52 1.64
N LYS A 157 9.85 -5.54 2.42
CA LYS A 157 10.72 -6.66 2.80
C LYS A 157 10.05 -7.99 2.52
N ILE A 158 10.83 -8.92 2.00
CA ILE A 158 10.46 -10.32 1.78
C ILE A 158 11.29 -11.17 2.75
N TRP A 159 10.65 -12.16 3.35
CA TRP A 159 11.29 -13.17 4.21
C TRP A 159 11.15 -14.53 3.51
N ASP A 160 12.24 -15.26 3.39
CA ASP A 160 12.33 -16.61 2.82
C ASP A 160 12.42 -17.72 3.89
#